data_AF-A0A2K4G8V4-F1
#
_entry.id   AF-A0A2K4G8V4-F1
#
_cell.length_a   1.000
_cell.length_b   1.000
_cell.length_c   1.000
_cell.angle_alpha   90.00
_cell.angle_beta   90.00
_cell.angle_gamma   90.00
#
_symmetry.space_group_name_H-M   'P 1'
#
loop_
_entity.id
_entity.type
_entity.pdbx_description
1 polymer ?
#
loop_
_entity_poly.entity_id
_entity_poly.type
_entity_poly.pdbx_seq_one_letter_code
_entity_poly.pdbx_strand_id
1 'polypeptide(L)' 'MTLHLLVLKTRQFFNRTEGASAIEYAIVAAMVATLVVLFISPIGTEVFNIFNDVLKGLGGTAVVKPA' A
#
# COMPACT_ATOMS: atom_id res chain seq x y z
N MET A 1 36.15 33.31 1.39
CA MET A 1 34.69 33.17 1.24
C MET A 1 34.28 31.79 0.72
N THR A 2 34.89 31.27 -0.34
CA THR A 2 34.53 30.00 -1.02
C THR A 2 34.89 28.73 -0.25
N LEU A 3 36.06 28.67 0.39
CA LEU A 3 36.50 27.48 1.14
C LEU A 3 35.58 27.16 2.33
N HIS A 4 35.09 28.21 3.00
CA HIS A 4 34.10 28.10 4.08
C HIS A 4 32.78 27.50 3.58
N LEU A 5 32.30 27.91 2.39
CA LEU A 5 31.10 27.35 1.78
C LEU A 5 31.26 25.88 1.42
N LEU A 6 32.44 25.47 0.96
CA LEU A 6 32.74 24.06 0.69
C LEU A 6 32.70 23.23 1.97
N VAL A 7 33.38 23.66 3.04
CA VAL A 7 33.36 22.97 4.33
C VAL A 7 31.94 22.86 4.90
N LEU A 8 31.13 23.92 4.79
CA LEU A 8 29.73 23.92 5.21
C LEU A 8 28.87 22.96 4.38
N LYS A 9 29.02 22.95 3.05
CA LYS A 9 28.29 22.01 2.18
C LYS A 9 28.69 20.56 2.45
N THR A 10 29.97 20.29 2.65
CA THR A 10 30.46 18.94 2.97
C THR A 10 29.91 18.46 4.31
N ARG A 11 29.89 19.32 5.35
CA ARG A 11 29.26 19.01 6.63
C ARG A 11 27.75 18.77 6.50
N GLN A 12 27.03 19.60 5.75
CA GLN A 12 25.62 19.36 5.48
C GLN A 12 25.41 18.03 4.76
N PHE A 13 26.25 17.68 3.79
CA PHE A 13 26.14 16.43 3.06
C PHE A 13 26.26 15.19 3.98
N PHE A 14 27.24 15.17 4.88
CA PHE A 14 27.38 14.10 5.87
C PHE A 14 26.24 14.06 6.89
N ASN A 15 25.58 15.19 7.14
CA ASN A 15 24.45 15.28 8.07
C ASN A 15 23.08 15.09 7.40
N ARG A 16 23.02 14.87 6.08
CA ARG A 16 21.74 14.65 5.37
C ARG A 16 21.23 13.24 5.65
N THR A 17 20.07 13.16 6.31
CA THR A 17 19.32 11.92 6.55
C THR A 17 18.11 11.77 5.62
N GLU A 18 17.94 12.69 4.66
CA GLU A 18 16.82 12.75 3.70
C GLU A 18 16.61 11.42 2.96
N GLY A 19 17.69 10.69 2.64
CA GLY A 19 17.62 9.37 2.01
C GLY A 19 17.22 8.23 2.96
N ALA A 20 17.59 8.33 4.25
CA ALA A 20 17.13 7.39 5.29
C ALA A 20 15.65 7.62 5.63
N SER A 21 15.16 8.87 5.54
CA SER A 21 13.75 9.20 5.68
C SER A 21 12.88 8.57 4.56
N ALA A 22 13.37 8.57 3.31
CA ALA A 22 12.60 8.01 2.19
C ALA A 22 12.37 6.48 2.30
N ILE A 23 13.35 5.72 2.80
CA ILE A 23 13.21 4.27 2.92
C ILE A 23 12.26 3.86 4.07
N GLU A 24 12.17 4.66 5.13
CA GLU A 24 11.22 4.41 6.23
C GLU A 24 9.77 4.50 5.74
N TYR A 25 9.42 5.57 5.03
CA TYR A 25 8.09 5.70 4.45
C TYR A 25 7.80 4.65 3.37
N ALA A 26 8.82 4.24 2.60
CA ALA A 26 8.67 3.18 1.61
C ALA A 26 8.34 1.82 2.25
N ILE A 27 8.99 1.47 3.35
CA ILE A 27 8.71 0.22 4.09
C ILE A 27 7.33 0.26 4.73
N VAL A 28 6.95 1.39 5.34
CA VAL A 28 5.59 1.56 5.91
C VAL A 28 4.53 1.42 4.82
N ALA A 29 4.73 2.04 3.65
CA ALA A 29 3.84 1.90 2.51
C ALA A 29 3.74 0.44 2.03
N ALA A 30 4.86 -0.28 1.97
CA ALA A 30 4.89 -1.69 1.60
C ALA A 30 4.14 -2.59 2.62
N MET A 31 4.30 -2.33 3.92
CA MET A 31 3.56 -3.05 4.96
C MET A 31 2.05 -2.86 4.82
N VAL A 32 1.60 -1.61 4.64
CA VAL A 32 0.18 -1.30 4.47
C VAL A 32 -0.37 -1.93 3.17
N ALA A 33 0.36 -1.81 2.06
CA ALA A 33 -0.05 -2.37 0.78
C ALA A 33 -0.21 -3.90 0.86
N THR A 34 0.70 -4.59 1.55
CA THR A 34 0.64 -6.04 1.75
C THR A 34 -0.62 -6.44 2.53
N LEU A 35 -0.93 -5.73 3.61
CA LEU A 35 -2.14 -5.98 4.39
C LEU A 35 -3.41 -5.75 3.57
N VAL A 36 -3.46 -4.67 2.79
CA VAL A 36 -4.62 -4.37 1.93
C VAL A 36 -4.87 -5.51 0.94
N VAL A 37 -3.84 -5.97 0.23
CA VAL A 37 -3.96 -7.09 -0.73
C VAL A 37 -4.42 -8.37 -0.03
N LEU A 38 -3.88 -8.66 1.16
CA LEU A 38 -4.22 -9.85 1.92
C LEU A 38 -5.71 -9.90 2.32
N PHE A 39 -6.30 -8.76 2.68
CA PHE A 39 -7.67 -8.71 3.20
C PHE A 39 -8.75 -8.36 2.16
N ILE A 40 -8.41 -7.62 1.09
CA ILE A 40 -9.41 -7.22 0.09
C ILE A 40 -10.02 -8.42 -0.65
N SER A 41 -9.21 -9.42 -0.98
CA SER A 41 -9.68 -10.59 -1.71
C SER A 41 -10.72 -11.41 -0.93
N PRO A 42 -10.50 -11.84 0.32
CA PRO A 42 -11.51 -12.58 1.07
C PRO A 42 -12.77 -11.74 1.34
N ILE A 43 -12.63 -10.44 1.62
CA ILE A 43 -13.79 -9.56 1.80
C ILE A 43 -14.63 -9.47 0.53
N GLY A 44 -13.99 -9.29 -0.63
CA GLY A 44 -14.68 -9.27 -1.92
C GLY A 44 -15.40 -10.59 -2.23
N THR A 45 -14.80 -11.72 -1.85
CA THR A 45 -15.43 -13.05 -1.96
C THR A 45 -16.68 -13.15 -1.09
N GLU A 46 -16.63 -12.72 0.18
CA GLU A 46 -17.79 -12.78 1.06
C GLU A 46 -18.93 -11.86 0.59
N VAL A 47 -18.60 -10.64 0.16
CA VAL A 47 -19.59 -9.72 -0.41
C VAL A 47 -20.26 -10.35 -1.64
N PHE A 48 -19.48 -10.94 -2.53
CA PHE A 48 -19.99 -11.64 -3.71
C PHE A 48 -20.91 -12.82 -3.34
N ASN A 49 -20.54 -13.60 -2.32
CA ASN A 49 -21.34 -14.72 -1.84
C ASN A 49 -22.67 -14.25 -1.29
N ILE A 50 -22.68 -13.19 -0.47
CA ILE A 50 -23.90 -12.60 0.09
C ILE A 50 -24.86 -12.19 -1.03
N PHE A 51 -24.39 -11.51 -2.07
CA PHE A 51 -25.25 -11.12 -3.18
C PHE A 51 -25.78 -12.33 -3.98
N ASN A 52 -24.98 -13.39 -4.13
CA ASN A 52 -25.46 -14.63 -4.73
C ASN A 52 -26.51 -15.34 -3.87
N ASP A 53 -26.38 -15.29 -2.55
CA ASP A 53 -27.36 -15.86 -1.63
C ASP A 53 -28.69 -15.10 -1.70
N VAL A 54 -28.64 -13.77 -1.76
CA VAL A 54 -29.81 -12.93 -2.03
C VAL A 54 -30.44 -13.29 -3.38
N LEU A 55 -29.64 -13.40 -4.44
CA LEU A 55 -30.14 -13.71 -5.79
C LEU A 55 -30.85 -15.07 -5.85
N LYS A 56 -30.27 -16.10 -5.21
CA LYS A 56 -30.90 -17.42 -5.08
C LYS A 56 -32.20 -17.36 -4.27
N GLY A 57 -32.23 -16.57 -3.20
CA GLY A 57 -33.44 -16.33 -2.40
C GLY A 57 -34.59 -15.70 -3.20
N LEU A 58 -34.26 -14.93 -4.25
CA LEU A 58 -35.21 -14.34 -5.19
C LEU A 58 -35.58 -15.29 -6.36
N GLY A 59 -35.07 -16.52 -6.37
CA GLY A 59 -35.30 -17.50 -7.44
C GLY A 59 -34.38 -17.33 -8.67
N GLY A 60 -33.35 -16.49 -8.57
CA GLY A 60 -32.34 -16.30 -9.61
C GLY A 60 -31.27 -17.39 -9.62
N THR A 61 -30.49 -17.44 -10.70
CA THR A 61 -29.34 -18.36 -10.84
C THR A 61 -28.06 -17.67 -10.36
N ALA A 62 -27.23 -18.38 -9.60
CA ALA A 62 -25.96 -17.86 -9.11
C ALA A 62 -25.01 -17.46 -10.24
N VAL A 63 -24.30 -16.35 -10.05
CA VAL A 63 -23.28 -15.83 -10.97
C VAL A 63 -21.92 -16.37 -10.55
N VAL A 64 -21.05 -16.64 -11.53
CA VAL A 64 -19.65 -17.03 -11.31
C VAL A 64 -18.75 -15.81 -11.45
N LYS A 65 -17.83 -15.62 -10.51
CA LYS A 65 -16.85 -14.53 -10.55
C LYS A 65 -15.94 -14.70 -11.78
N PRO A 66 -15.69 -13.63 -12.57
CA PRO A 66 -14.70 -13.67 -13.64
C PRO A 66 -13.31 -14.03 -13.09
N ALA A 67 -12.53 -14.79 -13.87
CA ALA A 67 -11.14 -15.13 -13.56
C ALA A 67 -10.24 -13.88 -13.55
#